data_AF-A0A7U6GE55-F1
#
_entry.id   AF-A0A7U6GE55-F1
#
_cell.length_a   1.000
_cell.length_b   1.000
_cell.length_c   1.000
_cell.angle_alpha   90.00
_cell.angle_beta   90.00
_cell.angle_gamma   90.00
#
_symmetry.space_group_name_H-M   'P 1'
#
loop_
_entity.id
_entity.type
_entity.pdbx_description
1 polymer ?
#
loop_
_entity_poly.entity_id
_entity_poly.type
_entity_poly.pdbx_seq_one_letter_code
_entity_poly.pdbx_strand_id
1 'polypeptide(L)'
;MKKKIIIIFIILALFLNVCETVFANEKTYPSLTEPKIALIRLEDVSPWYAIQVNGLEVLRKTADYLYDEHVPFHVSVVPIYINPLENIHLDMSDTNNPKMKAFRETILYMASHGGIVGIHGYTHQHDSGVSTSDFEFGKCAECSTDSCAESHIKSAIETFEKSGIKFCYWETPHYTATPSQYKIFAKYFTLFYEPDFQFHWSKTVSVYYNLRDDKKPVYFIPAPQLMVQSKFDVERILFSARSSRFVSFFFHPYENFKRLYGGPNTLKFDISSSLEYLETLITGLKKMGFTFKTINDLNFVTFYPSEKFYTVNNLYLVLKDKLVFKNKTVYLPLVEILSSMNIKYTVSNGSVQFEVNGNKFKITNGMIFTNDKKYTSNNKIPGIVMLAKNQQILISKEFISKFLAVIQVNPFNKVIIILN
;
A
#
# COMPACT_ATOMS: atom_id res chain seq x y z
N MET A 1 -38.75 6.95 -41.02
CA MET A 1 -38.03 6.15 -40.00
C MET A 1 -36.60 6.60 -39.72
N LYS A 2 -35.74 6.87 -40.72
CA LYS A 2 -34.32 7.21 -40.51
C LYS A 2 -34.04 8.45 -39.63
N LYS A 3 -34.83 9.53 -39.73
CA LYS A 3 -34.63 10.75 -38.91
C LYS A 3 -34.94 10.57 -37.41
N LYS A 4 -35.92 9.72 -37.04
CA LYS A 4 -36.24 9.46 -35.62
C LYS A 4 -35.17 8.61 -34.92
N ILE A 5 -34.54 7.69 -35.65
CA ILE A 5 -33.45 6.83 -35.12
C ILE A 5 -32.19 7.65 -34.83
N ILE A 6 -31.86 8.63 -35.68
CA ILE A 6 -30.69 9.50 -35.50
C ILE A 6 -30.87 10.40 -34.27
N ILE A 7 -32.07 10.93 -34.03
CA ILE A 7 -32.35 11.78 -32.85
C ILE A 7 -32.25 10.97 -31.55
N ILE A 8 -32.72 9.72 -31.54
CA ILE A 8 -32.58 8.82 -30.38
C ILE A 8 -31.09 8.51 -30.09
N PHE A 9 -30.29 8.28 -31.13
CA PHE A 9 -28.85 8.06 -30.97
C PHE A 9 -28.09 9.28 -30.42
N ILE A 10 -28.45 10.48 -30.87
CA ILE A 10 -27.85 11.73 -30.39
C ILE A 10 -28.24 11.99 -28.93
N ILE A 11 -29.50 11.75 -28.55
CA ILE A 11 -29.96 11.89 -27.16
C ILE A 11 -29.28 10.86 -26.25
N LEU A 12 -29.11 9.61 -26.71
CA LEU A 12 -28.43 8.56 -25.95
C LEU A 12 -26.92 8.86 -25.78
N ALA A 13 -26.26 9.37 -26.83
CA ALA A 13 -24.86 9.79 -26.78
C ALA A 13 -24.64 11.03 -25.89
N LEU A 14 -25.60 11.96 -25.87
CA LEU A 14 -25.60 13.10 -24.95
C LEU A 14 -25.88 12.65 -23.52
N PHE A 15 -26.79 11.68 -23.29
CA PHE A 15 -27.02 11.10 -21.96
C PHE A 15 -25.80 10.34 -21.44
N LEU A 16 -25.08 9.60 -22.29
CA LEU A 16 -23.83 8.91 -21.93
C LEU A 16 -22.72 9.91 -21.56
N ASN A 17 -22.54 10.98 -22.34
CA ASN A 17 -21.58 12.05 -22.03
C ASN A 17 -21.97 12.87 -20.78
N VAL A 18 -23.27 13.10 -20.55
CA VAL A 18 -23.76 13.78 -19.35
C VAL A 18 -23.61 12.89 -18.11
N CYS A 19 -23.79 11.57 -18.23
CA CYS A 19 -23.54 10.63 -17.13
C CYS A 19 -22.04 10.59 -16.78
N GLU A 20 -21.15 10.50 -17.78
CA GLU A 20 -19.70 10.57 -17.54
C GLU A 20 -19.29 11.91 -16.91
N THR A 21 -19.81 13.04 -17.38
CA THR A 21 -19.45 14.37 -16.85
C THR A 21 -20.04 14.66 -15.46
N VAL A 22 -21.23 14.16 -15.13
CA VAL A 22 -21.83 14.31 -13.79
C VAL A 22 -21.12 13.43 -12.76
N PHE A 23 -20.54 12.28 -13.15
CA PHE A 23 -19.67 11.47 -12.30
C PHE A 23 -18.16 11.82 -12.40
N ALA A 24 -17.75 12.66 -13.35
CA ALA A 24 -16.37 13.10 -13.53
C ALA A 24 -15.92 14.17 -12.52
N ASN A 25 -16.86 14.88 -11.88
CA ASN A 25 -16.52 15.98 -10.96
C ASN A 25 -15.89 15.57 -9.63
N GLU A 26 -15.64 14.28 -9.38
CA GLU A 26 -14.94 13.80 -8.17
C GLU A 26 -13.71 12.91 -8.45
N LYS A 27 -13.38 12.64 -9.71
CA LYS A 27 -12.30 11.70 -10.09
C LYS A 27 -11.13 12.45 -10.70
N THR A 28 -9.96 12.34 -10.08
CA THR A 28 -8.69 12.81 -10.67
C THR A 28 -7.76 11.63 -10.83
N TYR A 29 -7.33 11.34 -12.05
CA TYR A 29 -6.29 10.33 -12.27
C TYR A 29 -4.93 11.00 -11.99
N PRO A 30 -4.16 10.58 -10.98
CA PRO A 30 -2.82 11.10 -10.81
C PRO A 30 -2.02 10.75 -12.06
N SER A 31 -1.54 11.77 -12.77
CA SER A 31 -0.64 11.59 -13.92
C SER A 31 0.68 11.05 -13.38
N LEU A 32 0.95 9.76 -13.60
CA LEU A 32 2.25 9.16 -13.36
C LEU A 32 3.24 9.73 -14.39
N THR A 33 3.83 10.87 -14.06
CA THR A 33 4.84 11.57 -14.88
C THR A 33 6.22 10.88 -14.90
N GLU A 34 6.35 9.78 -14.15
CA GLU A 34 7.56 8.99 -13.96
C GLU A 34 7.88 8.02 -15.14
N PRO A 35 9.13 7.50 -15.24
CA PRO A 35 9.50 6.39 -16.14
C PRO A 35 8.64 5.14 -15.90
N LYS A 36 8.70 4.14 -16.81
CA LYS A 36 7.90 2.90 -16.74
C LYS A 36 7.96 2.29 -15.32
N ILE A 37 6.81 2.15 -14.65
CA ILE A 37 6.72 1.67 -13.26
C ILE A 37 6.19 0.24 -13.24
N ALA A 38 6.83 -0.61 -12.45
CA ALA A 38 6.34 -1.94 -12.10
C ALA A 38 6.06 -2.04 -10.59
N LEU A 39 5.00 -2.76 -10.22
CA LEU A 39 4.72 -3.17 -8.84
C LEU A 39 4.41 -4.67 -8.80
N ILE A 40 4.73 -5.29 -7.68
CA ILE A 40 4.41 -6.69 -7.39
C ILE A 40 3.81 -6.79 -6.00
N ARG A 41 2.78 -7.63 -5.88
CA ARG A 41 2.17 -8.04 -4.62
C ARG A 41 2.23 -9.55 -4.47
N LEU A 42 2.65 -10.01 -3.30
CA LEU A 42 2.56 -11.39 -2.87
C LEU A 42 1.22 -11.55 -2.14
N GLU A 43 0.31 -12.32 -2.72
CA GLU A 43 -1.05 -12.55 -2.18
C GLU A 43 -1.12 -13.87 -1.38
N ASP A 44 -2.20 -14.02 -0.62
CA ASP A 44 -2.51 -15.20 0.20
C ASP A 44 -1.41 -15.63 1.18
N VAL A 45 -0.61 -14.69 1.67
CA VAL A 45 0.40 -14.98 2.69
C VAL A 45 -0.29 -15.15 4.04
N SER A 46 -0.31 -16.37 4.58
CA SER A 46 -1.09 -16.69 5.78
C SER A 46 -0.34 -17.66 6.72
N PRO A 47 -0.83 -17.85 7.97
CA PRO A 47 -0.30 -18.86 8.89
C PRO A 47 -0.22 -20.29 8.32
N TRP A 48 -0.95 -20.59 7.24
CA TRP A 48 -0.86 -21.87 6.53
C TRP A 48 0.57 -22.25 6.17
N TYR A 49 1.40 -21.30 5.72
CA TYR A 49 2.80 -21.58 5.38
C TYR A 49 3.60 -22.15 6.55
N ALA A 50 3.23 -21.83 7.80
CA ALA A 50 3.94 -22.30 8.99
C ALA A 50 3.61 -23.76 9.36
N ILE A 51 2.53 -24.32 8.81
CA ILE A 51 2.17 -25.72 9.00
C ILE A 51 2.60 -26.61 7.82
N GLN A 52 3.10 -26.03 6.71
CA GLN A 52 3.65 -26.77 5.59
C GLN A 52 5.14 -27.10 5.80
N VAL A 53 5.61 -28.23 5.24
CA VAL A 53 7.04 -28.53 5.22
C VAL A 53 7.72 -27.60 4.22
N ASN A 54 8.70 -26.83 4.69
CA ASN A 54 9.39 -25.77 3.96
C ASN A 54 8.52 -24.57 3.55
N GLY A 55 7.34 -24.39 4.12
CA GLY A 55 6.45 -23.30 3.72
C GLY A 55 6.99 -21.91 4.06
N LEU A 56 7.61 -21.73 5.24
CA LEU A 56 8.24 -20.45 5.58
C LEU A 56 9.48 -20.17 4.73
N GLU A 57 10.20 -21.22 4.33
CA GLU A 57 11.37 -21.15 3.45
C GLU A 57 10.99 -20.70 2.04
N VAL A 58 9.81 -21.06 1.54
CA VAL A 58 9.24 -20.51 0.28
C VAL A 58 9.13 -18.99 0.35
N LEU A 59 8.58 -18.46 1.46
CA LEU A 59 8.44 -17.02 1.66
C LEU A 59 9.79 -16.32 1.75
N ARG A 60 10.73 -16.87 2.52
CA ARG A 60 12.10 -16.32 2.65
C ARG A 60 12.84 -16.33 1.31
N LYS A 61 12.83 -17.45 0.59
CA LYS A 61 13.48 -17.56 -0.72
C LYS A 61 12.90 -16.57 -1.73
N THR A 62 11.59 -16.37 -1.72
CA THR A 62 10.94 -15.37 -2.58
C THR A 62 11.41 -13.95 -2.22
N ALA A 63 11.49 -13.63 -0.93
CA ALA A 63 12.00 -12.34 -0.47
C ALA A 63 13.49 -12.13 -0.79
N ASP A 64 14.33 -13.16 -0.61
CA ASP A 64 15.76 -13.12 -0.92
C ASP A 64 15.98 -12.79 -2.40
N TYR A 65 15.30 -13.54 -3.28
CA TYR A 65 15.38 -13.29 -4.72
C TYR A 65 14.96 -11.86 -5.09
N LEU A 66 13.81 -11.39 -4.58
CA LEU A 66 13.33 -10.03 -4.87
C LEU A 66 14.30 -8.97 -4.33
N TYR A 67 14.87 -9.19 -3.14
CA TYR A 67 15.85 -8.28 -2.54
C TYR A 67 17.16 -8.22 -3.32
N ASP A 68 17.72 -9.37 -3.70
CA ASP A 68 18.95 -9.47 -4.50
C ASP A 68 18.76 -8.80 -5.87
N GLU A 69 17.57 -8.94 -6.45
CA GLU A 69 17.17 -8.24 -7.66
C GLU A 69 16.80 -6.77 -7.42
N HIS A 70 16.93 -6.23 -6.21
CA HIS A 70 16.57 -4.84 -5.89
C HIS A 70 15.11 -4.49 -6.29
N VAL A 71 14.21 -5.46 -6.16
CA VAL A 71 12.77 -5.33 -6.43
C VAL A 71 12.05 -5.16 -5.10
N PRO A 72 11.60 -3.94 -4.74
CA PRO A 72 10.66 -3.79 -3.64
C PRO A 72 9.33 -4.48 -3.96
N PHE A 73 8.67 -5.02 -2.94
CA PHE A 73 7.45 -5.80 -3.11
C PHE A 73 6.46 -5.59 -1.97
N HIS A 74 5.24 -6.06 -2.16
CA HIS A 74 4.17 -5.99 -1.18
C HIS A 74 3.79 -7.38 -0.72
N VAL A 75 3.38 -7.52 0.55
CA VAL A 75 3.02 -8.79 1.18
C VAL A 75 1.62 -8.62 1.76
N SER A 76 0.63 -9.17 1.07
CA SER A 76 -0.76 -9.19 1.49
C SER A 76 -0.99 -10.36 2.43
N VAL A 77 -1.15 -10.05 3.72
CA VAL A 77 -1.20 -11.06 4.77
C VAL A 77 -2.62 -11.25 5.28
N VAL A 78 -3.08 -12.50 5.29
CA VAL A 78 -4.30 -12.94 5.98
C VAL A 78 -3.91 -13.35 7.40
N PRO A 79 -4.34 -12.62 8.44
CA PRO A 79 -3.80 -12.80 9.79
C PRO A 79 -4.30 -14.06 10.51
N ILE A 80 -5.46 -14.59 10.12
CA ILE A 80 -6.04 -15.81 10.68
C ILE A 80 -6.17 -16.86 9.58
N TYR A 81 -5.72 -18.09 9.84
CA TYR A 81 -5.95 -19.22 8.95
C TYR A 81 -6.88 -20.24 9.62
N ILE A 82 -7.97 -20.58 8.93
CA ILE A 82 -9.00 -21.50 9.39
C ILE A 82 -9.18 -22.61 8.34
N ASN A 83 -9.19 -23.86 8.80
CA ASN A 83 -9.63 -25.01 8.02
C ASN A 83 -10.54 -25.88 8.90
N PRO A 84 -11.88 -25.74 8.79
CA PRO A 84 -12.84 -26.47 9.61
C PRO A 84 -12.78 -27.98 9.41
N LEU A 85 -12.50 -28.46 8.19
CA LEU A 85 -12.42 -29.89 7.87
C LEU A 85 -11.29 -30.59 8.61
N GLU A 86 -10.25 -29.84 8.97
CA GLU A 86 -9.07 -30.34 9.67
C GLU A 86 -9.01 -29.86 11.13
N ASN A 87 -10.04 -29.16 11.60
CA ASN A 87 -10.09 -28.53 12.91
C ASN A 87 -8.87 -27.62 13.20
N ILE A 88 -8.45 -26.85 12.18
CA ILE A 88 -7.32 -25.93 12.28
C ILE A 88 -7.84 -24.51 12.47
N HIS A 89 -7.31 -23.83 13.47
CA HIS A 89 -7.47 -22.40 13.70
C HIS A 89 -6.12 -21.82 14.15
N LEU A 90 -5.53 -20.97 13.32
CA LEU A 90 -4.21 -20.38 13.54
C LEU A 90 -4.31 -18.86 13.55
N ASP A 91 -4.01 -18.28 14.70
CA ASP A 91 -3.96 -16.83 14.89
C ASP A 91 -2.51 -16.36 14.86
N MET A 92 -2.17 -15.51 13.87
CA MET A 92 -0.82 -14.94 13.76
C MET A 92 -0.38 -14.21 15.03
N SER A 93 -1.28 -13.72 15.89
CA SER A 93 -0.95 -13.04 17.14
C SER A 93 -0.66 -13.97 18.32
N ASP A 94 -0.90 -15.29 18.20
CA ASP A 94 -0.64 -16.24 19.28
C ASP A 94 0.87 -16.34 19.58
N THR A 95 1.26 -15.86 20.77
CA THR A 95 2.65 -15.84 21.22
C THR A 95 3.11 -17.16 21.81
N ASN A 96 2.19 -18.05 22.19
CA ASN A 96 2.50 -19.36 22.77
C ASN A 96 2.70 -20.43 21.70
N ASN A 97 2.25 -20.20 20.46
CA ASN A 97 2.44 -21.13 19.35
C ASN A 97 3.77 -20.88 18.61
N PRO A 98 4.74 -21.82 18.65
CA PRO A 98 6.03 -21.65 18.00
C PRO A 98 5.94 -21.47 16.48
N LYS A 99 4.94 -22.07 15.83
CA LYS A 99 4.72 -21.90 14.37
C LYS A 99 4.26 -20.48 14.06
N MET A 100 3.41 -19.89 14.90
CA MET A 100 2.96 -18.50 14.73
C MET A 100 4.10 -17.52 14.99
N LYS A 101 4.95 -17.80 15.99
CA LYS A 101 6.20 -17.05 16.19
C LYS A 101 7.09 -17.10 14.95
N ALA A 102 7.34 -18.28 14.39
CA ALA A 102 8.14 -18.46 13.18
C ALA A 102 7.51 -17.77 11.95
N PHE A 103 6.18 -17.78 11.83
CA PHE A 103 5.46 -17.05 10.79
C PHE A 103 5.68 -15.54 10.92
N ARG A 104 5.45 -14.96 12.11
CA ARG A 104 5.69 -13.53 12.36
C ARG A 104 7.14 -13.13 12.07
N GLU A 105 8.10 -13.92 12.53
CA GLU A 105 9.53 -13.71 12.23
C GLU A 105 9.81 -13.74 10.73
N THR A 106 9.10 -14.58 9.98
CA THR A 106 9.22 -14.64 8.51
C THR A 106 8.61 -13.41 7.85
N ILE A 107 7.47 -12.90 8.31
CA ILE A 107 6.90 -11.64 7.79
C ILE A 107 7.83 -10.46 8.09
N LEU A 108 8.40 -10.38 9.30
CA LEU A 108 9.40 -9.37 9.65
C LEU A 108 10.67 -9.50 8.81
N TYR A 109 11.09 -10.73 8.51
CA TYR A 109 12.19 -11.00 7.59
C TYR A 109 11.90 -10.42 6.21
N MET A 110 10.74 -10.73 5.61
CA MET A 110 10.33 -10.20 4.31
C MET A 110 10.30 -8.66 4.32
N ALA A 111 9.78 -8.06 5.40
CA ALA A 111 9.76 -6.60 5.55
C ALA A 111 11.18 -5.99 5.60
N SER A 112 12.11 -6.64 6.30
CA SER A 112 13.52 -6.22 6.33
C SER A 112 14.25 -6.38 4.98
N HIS A 113 13.69 -7.16 4.05
CA HIS A 113 14.20 -7.44 2.71
C HIS A 113 13.41 -6.72 1.60
N GLY A 114 12.84 -5.55 1.90
CA GLY A 114 12.18 -4.74 0.87
C GLY A 114 10.68 -4.99 0.70
N GLY A 115 10.10 -5.87 1.52
CA GLY A 115 8.67 -6.10 1.58
C GLY A 115 7.93 -4.99 2.34
N ILE A 116 6.73 -4.65 1.88
CA ILE A 116 5.77 -3.82 2.61
C ILE A 116 4.53 -4.66 2.88
N VAL A 117 4.14 -4.72 4.15
CA VAL A 117 3.01 -5.55 4.57
C VAL A 117 1.70 -4.78 4.43
N GLY A 118 0.69 -5.45 3.89
CA GLY A 118 -0.71 -5.03 3.89
C GLY A 118 -1.60 -6.10 4.51
N ILE A 119 -2.82 -5.71 4.87
CA ILE A 119 -3.83 -6.61 5.41
C ILE A 119 -4.70 -7.11 4.25
N HIS A 120 -4.87 -8.43 4.15
CA HIS A 120 -5.69 -9.07 3.14
C HIS A 120 -6.94 -9.73 3.74
N GLY A 121 -7.88 -8.92 4.21
CA GLY A 121 -9.03 -9.40 4.99
C GLY A 121 -8.65 -9.85 6.41
N TYR A 122 -9.60 -10.48 7.11
CA TYR A 122 -9.37 -11.04 8.44
C TYR A 122 -9.09 -12.53 8.38
N THR A 123 -9.97 -13.29 7.72
CA THR A 123 -9.85 -14.75 7.56
C THR A 123 -9.82 -15.19 6.10
N HIS A 124 -10.24 -14.31 5.16
CA HIS A 124 -10.38 -14.62 3.73
C HIS A 124 -11.20 -15.92 3.51
N GLN A 125 -12.33 -16.04 4.20
CA GLN A 125 -13.15 -17.25 4.30
C GLN A 125 -14.65 -16.91 4.17
N HIS A 126 -15.45 -17.89 3.73
CA HIS A 126 -16.92 -17.86 3.80
C HIS A 126 -17.46 -19.13 4.47
N ASP A 127 -18.35 -18.95 5.46
CA ASP A 127 -19.00 -19.98 6.27
C ASP A 127 -18.01 -21.02 6.83
N SER A 128 -18.10 -22.26 6.33
CA SER A 128 -17.27 -23.40 6.72
C SER A 128 -16.14 -23.69 5.72
N GLY A 129 -15.87 -22.73 4.82
CA GLY A 129 -14.82 -22.80 3.82
C GLY A 129 -13.41 -22.78 4.41
N VAL A 130 -12.39 -22.67 3.56
CA VAL A 130 -10.99 -22.61 4.02
C VAL A 130 -10.47 -21.21 3.76
N SER A 131 -9.73 -20.64 4.72
CA SER A 131 -9.07 -19.36 4.53
C SER A 131 -8.29 -19.31 3.21
N THR A 132 -8.22 -18.13 2.60
CA THR A 132 -7.60 -17.83 1.30
C THR A 132 -8.30 -18.42 0.07
N SER A 133 -9.46 -19.08 0.24
CA SER A 133 -10.17 -19.71 -0.89
C SER A 133 -11.49 -19.01 -1.26
N ASP A 134 -12.06 -18.24 -0.33
CA ASP A 134 -13.44 -17.76 -0.42
C ASP A 134 -13.56 -16.22 -0.32
N PHE A 135 -14.78 -15.74 -0.58
CA PHE A 135 -15.16 -14.34 -0.50
C PHE A 135 -15.55 -13.95 0.94
N GLU A 136 -14.75 -13.12 1.61
CA GLU A 136 -15.03 -12.67 2.97
C GLU A 136 -16.06 -11.52 3.03
N PHE A 137 -16.04 -10.61 2.04
CA PHE A 137 -16.90 -9.42 2.03
C PHE A 137 -17.77 -9.35 0.77
N GLY A 138 -18.91 -8.68 0.88
CA GLY A 138 -19.86 -8.50 -0.21
C GLY A 138 -21.21 -9.15 0.05
N LYS A 139 -22.18 -8.92 -0.86
CA LYS A 139 -23.60 -9.27 -0.62
C LYS A 139 -23.86 -10.77 -0.39
N CYS A 140 -23.02 -11.65 -0.93
CA CYS A 140 -23.14 -13.10 -0.82
C CYS A 140 -21.92 -13.73 -0.15
N ALA A 141 -21.30 -13.00 0.78
CA ALA A 141 -20.07 -13.39 1.48
C ALA A 141 -20.33 -13.48 2.99
N GLU A 142 -19.31 -13.95 3.75
CA GLU A 142 -19.34 -14.08 5.21
C GLU A 142 -19.86 -12.80 5.88
N CYS A 143 -19.19 -11.69 5.55
CA CYS A 143 -19.62 -10.37 5.94
C CYS A 143 -20.47 -9.73 4.84
N SER A 144 -21.74 -10.13 4.81
CA SER A 144 -22.77 -9.51 3.97
C SER A 144 -23.32 -8.19 4.51
N THR A 145 -23.05 -7.87 5.78
CA THR A 145 -23.48 -6.61 6.41
C THR A 145 -22.32 -5.66 6.64
N ASP A 146 -22.63 -4.36 6.70
CA ASP A 146 -21.70 -3.29 7.06
C ASP A 146 -21.13 -3.49 8.48
N SER A 147 -21.96 -3.93 9.44
CA SER A 147 -21.53 -4.18 10.82
C SER A 147 -20.53 -5.34 10.92
N CYS A 148 -20.77 -6.44 10.19
CA CYS A 148 -19.82 -7.55 10.10
C CYS A 148 -18.49 -7.08 9.49
N ALA A 149 -18.55 -6.36 8.37
CA ALA A 149 -17.37 -5.83 7.72
C ALA A 149 -16.54 -4.91 8.63
N GLU A 150 -17.21 -4.07 9.43
CA GLU A 150 -16.56 -3.22 10.44
C GLU A 150 -15.92 -4.05 11.57
N SER A 151 -16.59 -5.12 12.02
CA SER A 151 -16.03 -6.03 13.03
C SER A 151 -14.78 -6.75 12.54
N HIS A 152 -14.79 -7.24 11.31
CA HIS A 152 -13.69 -7.99 10.71
C HIS A 152 -12.47 -7.10 10.46
N ILE A 153 -12.64 -5.90 9.88
CA ILE A 153 -11.51 -4.99 9.70
C ILE A 153 -10.88 -4.57 11.05
N LYS A 154 -11.70 -4.33 12.09
CA LYS A 154 -11.19 -4.07 13.45
C LYS A 154 -10.41 -5.26 13.99
N SER A 155 -10.93 -6.47 13.84
CA SER A 155 -10.29 -7.69 14.31
C SER A 155 -8.97 -7.97 13.59
N ALA A 156 -8.92 -7.73 12.27
CA ALA A 156 -7.69 -7.82 11.50
C ALA A 156 -6.65 -6.80 11.99
N ILE A 157 -7.03 -5.53 12.15
CA ILE A 157 -6.14 -4.48 12.69
C ILE A 157 -5.64 -4.85 14.08
N GLU A 158 -6.51 -5.27 14.99
CA GLU A 158 -6.15 -5.67 16.35
C GLU A 158 -5.17 -6.85 16.36
N THR A 159 -5.38 -7.83 15.47
CA THR A 159 -4.48 -8.98 15.33
C THR A 159 -3.09 -8.55 14.85
N PHE A 160 -3.01 -7.64 13.89
CA PHE A 160 -1.74 -7.06 13.46
C PHE A 160 -1.07 -6.25 14.56
N GLU A 161 -1.82 -5.40 15.28
CA GLU A 161 -1.30 -4.63 16.42
C GLU A 161 -0.72 -5.54 17.52
N LYS A 162 -1.44 -6.62 17.89
CA LYS A 162 -0.96 -7.63 18.85
C LYS A 162 0.26 -8.40 18.36
N SER A 163 0.35 -8.65 17.06
CA SER A 163 1.50 -9.36 16.46
C SER A 163 2.78 -8.53 16.43
N GLY A 164 2.67 -7.20 16.55
CA GLY A 164 3.78 -6.25 16.39
C GLY A 164 4.21 -6.01 14.94
N ILE A 165 3.48 -6.56 13.96
CA ILE A 165 3.75 -6.37 12.53
C ILE A 165 3.09 -5.07 12.05
N LYS A 166 3.89 -4.20 11.47
CA LYS A 166 3.42 -2.95 10.85
C LYS A 166 2.76 -3.24 9.51
N PHE A 167 1.74 -2.45 9.15
CA PHE A 167 0.99 -2.59 7.90
C PHE A 167 0.66 -1.22 7.29
N CYS A 168 0.54 -1.17 5.96
CA CYS A 168 0.46 0.08 5.19
C CYS A 168 -0.77 0.21 4.29
N TYR A 169 -1.31 -0.91 3.78
CA TYR A 169 -2.43 -0.90 2.84
C TYR A 169 -3.44 -1.99 3.16
N TRP A 170 -4.64 -1.85 2.61
CA TRP A 170 -5.69 -2.85 2.62
C TRP A 170 -5.82 -3.50 1.25
N GLU A 171 -6.12 -4.79 1.25
CA GLU A 171 -6.59 -5.52 0.09
C GLU A 171 -7.82 -6.35 0.50
N THR A 172 -8.94 -6.10 -0.15
CA THR A 172 -10.17 -6.84 0.08
C THR A 172 -10.07 -8.22 -0.59
N PRO A 173 -10.29 -9.33 0.15
CA PRO A 173 -10.48 -10.66 -0.43
C PRO A 173 -11.34 -10.63 -1.71
N HIS A 174 -10.72 -11.01 -2.83
CA HIS A 174 -11.31 -11.00 -4.19
C HIS A 174 -11.99 -9.69 -4.65
N TYR A 175 -11.73 -8.56 -3.98
CA TYR A 175 -12.27 -7.24 -4.32
C TYR A 175 -13.81 -7.13 -4.29
N THR A 176 -14.50 -8.02 -3.55
CA THR A 176 -15.97 -8.18 -3.63
C THR A 176 -16.79 -7.34 -2.65
N ALA A 177 -16.15 -6.53 -1.81
CA ALA A 177 -16.86 -5.68 -0.87
C ALA A 177 -17.82 -4.69 -1.56
N THR A 178 -18.90 -4.34 -0.86
CA THR A 178 -19.89 -3.40 -1.38
C THR A 178 -19.39 -1.94 -1.28
N PRO A 179 -19.96 -1.00 -2.05
CA PRO A 179 -19.68 0.43 -1.88
C PRO A 179 -19.84 0.97 -0.45
N SER A 180 -20.77 0.44 0.34
CA SER A 180 -20.96 0.85 1.74
C SER A 180 -19.84 0.31 2.64
N GLN A 181 -19.41 -0.93 2.41
CA GLN A 181 -18.27 -1.53 3.10
C GLN A 181 -16.97 -0.79 2.78
N TYR A 182 -16.76 -0.34 1.53
CA TYR A 182 -15.61 0.50 1.20
C TYR A 182 -15.58 1.84 1.96
N LYS A 183 -16.74 2.46 2.24
CA LYS A 183 -16.79 3.64 3.12
C LYS A 183 -16.36 3.30 4.55
N ILE A 184 -16.64 2.08 5.03
CA ILE A 184 -16.21 1.61 6.34
C ILE A 184 -14.70 1.38 6.34
N PHE A 185 -14.17 0.67 5.36
CA PHE A 185 -12.73 0.40 5.25
C PHE A 185 -11.93 1.69 5.11
N ALA A 186 -12.46 2.65 4.36
CA ALA A 186 -11.87 3.96 4.17
C ALA A 186 -11.74 4.76 5.47
N LYS A 187 -12.44 4.41 6.57
CA LYS A 187 -12.19 5.01 7.90
C LYS A 187 -10.79 4.66 8.42
N TYR A 188 -10.32 3.45 8.11
CA TYR A 188 -9.07 2.89 8.62
C TYR A 188 -7.91 3.00 7.64
N PHE A 189 -8.17 2.89 6.33
CA PHE A 189 -7.15 2.91 5.29
C PHE A 189 -7.39 4.02 4.26
N THR A 190 -6.31 4.57 3.71
CA THR A 190 -6.35 5.45 2.52
C THR A 190 -5.69 4.81 1.30
N LEU A 191 -5.10 3.63 1.47
CA LEU A 191 -4.42 2.89 0.42
C LEU A 191 -5.08 1.53 0.29
N PHE A 192 -5.71 1.32 -0.87
CA PHE A 192 -6.28 0.06 -1.28
C PHE A 192 -5.45 -0.45 -2.45
N TYR A 193 -4.70 -1.54 -2.23
CA TYR A 193 -3.92 -2.13 -3.32
C TYR A 193 -4.80 -3.12 -4.08
N GLU A 194 -5.78 -2.61 -4.80
CA GLU A 194 -6.78 -3.38 -5.56
C GLU A 194 -7.46 -2.47 -6.62
N PRO A 195 -8.21 -3.03 -7.58
CA PRO A 195 -8.94 -2.21 -8.55
C PRO A 195 -10.05 -1.38 -7.90
N ASP A 196 -10.44 -0.31 -8.60
CA ASP A 196 -11.56 0.54 -8.21
C ASP A 196 -12.86 -0.26 -8.03
N PHE A 197 -13.49 -0.14 -6.86
CA PHE A 197 -14.70 -0.91 -6.52
C PHE A 197 -15.95 -0.54 -7.31
N GLN A 198 -15.97 0.60 -8.02
CA GLN A 198 -17.04 0.95 -8.94
C GLN A 198 -16.70 0.54 -10.38
N PHE A 199 -15.41 0.35 -10.68
CA PHE A 199 -14.88 0.03 -12.00
C PHE A 199 -13.79 -1.04 -11.87
N HIS A 200 -14.17 -2.27 -11.51
CA HIS A 200 -13.22 -3.35 -11.21
C HIS A 200 -12.25 -3.69 -12.36
N TRP A 201 -12.55 -3.30 -13.59
CA TRP A 201 -11.68 -3.44 -14.77
C TRP A 201 -10.74 -2.24 -15.01
N SER A 202 -10.78 -1.23 -14.15
CA SER A 202 -9.88 -0.07 -14.24
C SER A 202 -8.42 -0.52 -14.16
N LYS A 203 -7.62 -0.04 -15.11
CA LYS A 203 -6.17 -0.34 -15.19
C LYS A 203 -5.31 0.80 -14.66
N THR A 204 -5.94 1.85 -14.15
CA THR A 204 -5.29 3.08 -13.68
C THR A 204 -5.62 3.30 -12.22
N VAL A 205 -4.68 3.93 -11.51
CA VAL A 205 -4.92 4.38 -10.13
C VAL A 205 -6.10 5.34 -10.11
N SER A 206 -7.06 5.12 -9.20
CA SER A 206 -8.15 6.04 -8.95
C SER A 206 -8.06 6.61 -7.54
N VAL A 207 -8.69 7.77 -7.34
CA VAL A 207 -8.73 8.48 -6.06
C VAL A 207 -10.15 8.94 -5.77
N TYR A 208 -10.53 8.82 -4.50
CA TYR A 208 -11.81 9.29 -3.97
C TYR A 208 -11.59 10.22 -2.79
N TYR A 209 -12.23 11.39 -2.81
CA TYR A 209 -12.21 12.35 -1.69
C TYR A 209 -13.49 12.30 -0.84
N ASN A 210 -14.50 11.52 -1.27
CA ASN A 210 -15.82 11.47 -0.64
C ASN A 210 -16.08 10.19 0.18
N LEU A 211 -15.12 9.26 0.22
CA LEU A 211 -15.21 8.03 1.04
C LEU A 211 -14.96 8.28 2.53
N ARG A 212 -14.41 9.46 2.87
CA ARG A 212 -14.12 9.87 4.25
C ARG A 212 -14.73 11.23 4.56
N ASP A 213 -15.17 11.41 5.80
CA ASP A 213 -15.74 12.67 6.28
C ASP A 213 -14.69 13.79 6.32
N ASP A 214 -13.42 13.44 6.58
CA ASP A 214 -12.28 14.37 6.58
C ASP A 214 -11.76 14.74 5.18
N LYS A 215 -12.45 14.30 4.12
CA LYS A 215 -12.12 14.54 2.71
C LYS A 215 -10.70 14.15 2.29
N LYS A 216 -10.03 13.30 3.06
CA LYS A 216 -8.71 12.79 2.68
C LYS A 216 -8.81 11.83 1.50
N PRO A 217 -7.82 11.88 0.57
CA PRO A 217 -7.85 11.02 -0.60
C PRO A 217 -7.71 9.56 -0.20
N VAL A 218 -8.52 8.72 -0.83
CA VAL A 218 -8.45 7.26 -0.76
C VAL A 218 -8.08 6.75 -2.14
N TYR A 219 -6.95 6.06 -2.25
CA TYR A 219 -6.39 5.59 -3.50
C TYR A 219 -6.66 4.11 -3.70
N PHE A 220 -7.05 3.74 -4.92
CA PHE A 220 -7.14 2.36 -5.39
C PHE A 220 -6.06 2.12 -6.44
N ILE A 221 -5.17 1.16 -6.19
CA ILE A 221 -4.04 0.84 -7.05
C ILE A 221 -4.31 -0.53 -7.69
N PRO A 222 -4.64 -0.62 -8.99
CA PRO A 222 -4.98 -1.90 -9.59
C PRO A 222 -3.75 -2.80 -9.81
N ALA A 223 -3.99 -4.12 -9.89
CA ALA A 223 -3.08 -5.11 -10.45
C ALA A 223 -3.59 -5.57 -11.84
N PRO A 224 -3.55 -4.71 -12.88
CA PRO A 224 -4.22 -4.96 -14.17
C PRO A 224 -3.62 -6.13 -14.95
N GLN A 225 -2.45 -6.61 -14.54
CA GLN A 225 -1.79 -7.74 -15.18
C GLN A 225 -2.18 -9.09 -14.55
N LEU A 226 -2.99 -9.09 -13.48
CA LEU A 226 -3.50 -10.27 -12.80
C LEU A 226 -2.38 -11.17 -12.26
N MET A 227 -2.73 -12.42 -11.94
CA MET A 227 -1.82 -13.42 -11.39
C MET A 227 -0.74 -13.86 -12.39
N VAL A 228 0.44 -14.19 -11.88
CA VAL A 228 1.50 -14.87 -12.63
C VAL A 228 1.60 -16.31 -12.17
N GLN A 229 1.11 -17.27 -12.97
CA GLN A 229 1.11 -18.70 -12.61
C GLN A 229 1.62 -19.60 -13.73
N SER A 230 1.88 -19.04 -14.91
CA SER A 230 2.26 -19.81 -16.09
C SER A 230 3.18 -19.02 -17.01
N LYS A 231 3.84 -19.74 -17.93
CA LYS A 231 4.58 -19.13 -19.03
C LYS A 231 3.71 -18.20 -19.89
N PHE A 232 2.43 -18.54 -20.09
CA PHE A 232 1.50 -17.70 -20.85
C PHE A 232 1.30 -16.34 -20.19
N ASP A 233 1.22 -16.29 -18.86
CA ASP A 233 1.10 -15.02 -18.13
C ASP A 233 2.32 -14.14 -18.33
N VAL A 234 3.52 -14.72 -18.24
CA VAL A 234 4.78 -14.00 -18.48
C VAL A 234 4.79 -13.38 -19.89
N GLU A 235 4.46 -14.17 -20.92
CA GLU A 235 4.44 -13.70 -22.30
C GLU A 235 3.39 -12.61 -22.53
N ARG A 236 2.18 -12.80 -21.99
CA ARG A 236 1.08 -11.81 -22.05
C ARG A 236 1.48 -10.49 -21.40
N ILE A 237 2.07 -10.53 -20.20
CA ILE A 237 2.45 -9.33 -19.46
C ILE A 237 3.58 -8.59 -20.17
N LEU A 238 4.62 -9.30 -20.62
CA LEU A 238 5.72 -8.69 -21.38
C LEU A 238 5.24 -8.10 -22.71
N PHE A 239 4.27 -8.74 -23.38
CA PHE A 239 3.63 -8.18 -24.57
C PHE A 239 2.87 -6.88 -24.23
N SER A 240 2.03 -6.89 -23.19
CA SER A 240 1.28 -5.70 -22.75
C SER A 240 2.20 -4.56 -22.29
N ALA A 241 3.35 -4.88 -21.69
CA ALA A 241 4.33 -3.93 -21.19
C ALA A 241 5.03 -3.13 -22.32
N ARG A 242 4.89 -3.55 -23.58
CA ARG A 242 5.44 -2.82 -24.74
C ARG A 242 4.74 -1.48 -24.96
N SER A 243 3.44 -1.41 -24.67
CA SER A 243 2.60 -0.22 -24.85
C SER A 243 2.15 0.42 -23.53
N SER A 244 2.39 -0.23 -22.38
CA SER A 244 2.07 0.32 -21.06
C SER A 244 3.25 1.03 -20.40
N ARG A 245 2.96 2.05 -19.59
CA ARG A 245 3.90 2.68 -18.65
C ARG A 245 3.73 2.19 -17.21
N PHE A 246 2.69 1.41 -16.93
CA PHE A 246 2.36 0.89 -15.62
C PHE A 246 2.10 -0.61 -15.70
N VAL A 247 2.83 -1.37 -14.92
CA VAL A 247 2.68 -2.82 -14.77
C VAL A 247 2.48 -3.10 -13.28
N SER A 248 1.42 -3.80 -12.93
CA SER A 248 1.18 -4.23 -11.56
C SER A 248 0.47 -5.58 -11.63
N PHE A 249 1.01 -6.56 -10.92
CA PHE A 249 0.60 -7.96 -10.93
C PHE A 249 0.71 -8.54 -9.53
N PHE A 250 0.07 -9.70 -9.32
CA PHE A 250 0.18 -10.45 -8.08
C PHE A 250 0.73 -11.86 -8.32
N PHE A 251 1.26 -12.44 -7.25
CA PHE A 251 1.91 -13.74 -7.25
C PHE A 251 1.63 -14.44 -5.93
N HIS A 252 1.20 -15.70 -5.97
CA HIS A 252 1.12 -16.54 -4.78
C HIS A 252 2.47 -17.24 -4.58
N PRO A 253 3.20 -17.00 -3.48
CA PRO A 253 4.56 -17.52 -3.31
C PRO A 253 4.71 -19.02 -3.52
N TYR A 254 3.69 -19.83 -3.22
CA TYR A 254 3.75 -21.28 -3.38
C TYR A 254 3.66 -21.78 -4.83
N GLU A 255 3.18 -20.99 -5.79
CA GLU A 255 2.76 -21.51 -7.11
C GLU A 255 3.89 -22.14 -7.91
N ASN A 256 5.08 -21.52 -7.87
CA ASN A 256 6.22 -21.98 -8.68
C ASN A 256 7.08 -23.03 -7.98
N PHE A 257 6.74 -23.40 -6.74
CA PHE A 257 7.46 -24.45 -6.03
C PHE A 257 6.84 -25.80 -6.34
N LYS A 258 7.69 -26.77 -6.69
CA LYS A 258 7.25 -28.15 -6.82
C LYS A 258 6.70 -28.63 -5.46
N ARG A 259 5.43 -29.03 -5.48
CA ARG A 259 4.70 -29.58 -4.34
C ARG A 259 4.90 -31.09 -4.28
N LEU A 260 5.39 -31.56 -3.15
CA LEU A 260 5.60 -32.97 -2.82
C LEU A 260 4.67 -33.35 -1.66
N TYR A 261 4.42 -34.65 -1.49
CA TYR A 261 3.70 -35.15 -0.32
C TYR A 261 4.51 -34.88 0.95
N GLY A 262 3.93 -34.11 1.88
CA GLY A 262 4.53 -33.78 3.19
C GLY A 262 3.92 -34.56 4.37
N GLY A 263 2.86 -35.34 4.12
CA GLY A 263 2.07 -36.03 5.15
C GLY A 263 0.57 -35.78 4.95
N PRO A 264 -0.29 -36.33 5.83
CA PRO A 264 -1.71 -35.97 5.85
C PRO A 264 -1.86 -34.46 5.98
N ASN A 265 -2.64 -33.85 5.09
CA ASN A 265 -2.97 -32.42 5.09
C ASN A 265 -1.76 -31.47 5.05
N THR A 266 -0.60 -31.98 4.66
CA THR A 266 0.67 -31.24 4.65
C THR A 266 1.37 -31.43 3.31
N LEU A 267 1.68 -30.31 2.68
CA LEU A 267 2.53 -30.21 1.50
C LEU A 267 3.98 -30.01 1.93
N LYS A 268 4.89 -30.55 1.11
CA LYS A 268 6.31 -30.26 1.16
C LYS A 268 6.71 -29.48 -0.08
N PHE A 269 7.29 -28.31 0.12
CA PHE A 269 7.84 -27.52 -0.99
C PHE A 269 9.30 -27.89 -1.25
N ASP A 270 9.62 -28.15 -2.51
CA ASP A 270 10.99 -28.32 -2.94
C ASP A 270 11.67 -26.96 -3.09
N ILE A 271 12.42 -26.56 -2.08
CA ILE A 271 13.14 -25.29 -2.04
C ILE A 271 14.27 -25.19 -3.07
N SER A 272 14.63 -26.29 -3.75
CA SER A 272 15.58 -26.23 -4.87
C SER A 272 14.93 -25.71 -6.16
N SER A 273 13.59 -25.71 -6.24
CA SER A 273 12.82 -25.15 -7.38
C SER A 273 13.19 -23.68 -7.62
N SER A 274 13.37 -23.30 -8.88
CA SER A 274 13.48 -21.89 -9.29
C SER A 274 12.13 -21.18 -9.18
N LEU A 275 12.13 -19.85 -9.08
CA LEU A 275 10.90 -19.05 -9.18
C LEU A 275 10.48 -18.84 -10.65
N GLU A 276 11.23 -19.36 -11.63
CA GLU A 276 10.97 -19.50 -13.07
C GLU A 276 10.17 -18.35 -13.70
N TYR A 277 8.83 -18.38 -13.60
CA TYR A 277 7.96 -17.36 -14.19
C TYR A 277 8.19 -15.98 -13.59
N LEU A 278 8.35 -15.88 -12.28
CA LEU A 278 8.62 -14.62 -11.60
C LEU A 278 10.00 -14.08 -11.96
N GLU A 279 11.01 -14.96 -12.03
CA GLU A 279 12.38 -14.63 -12.46
C GLU A 279 12.42 -14.06 -13.87
N THR A 280 11.78 -14.78 -14.79
CA THR A 280 11.70 -14.42 -16.21
C THR A 280 10.97 -13.09 -16.39
N LEU A 281 9.86 -12.90 -15.69
CA LEU A 281 9.05 -11.69 -15.80
C LEU A 281 9.80 -10.46 -15.27
N ILE A 282 10.41 -10.54 -14.08
CA ILE A 282 11.18 -9.43 -13.50
C ILE A 282 12.34 -9.04 -14.41
N THR A 283 13.10 -10.04 -14.90
CA THR A 283 14.20 -9.80 -15.83
C THR A 283 13.72 -9.13 -17.12
N GLY A 284 12.61 -9.60 -17.68
CA GLY A 284 12.01 -9.06 -18.89
C GLY A 284 11.55 -7.60 -18.70
N LEU A 285 10.84 -7.29 -17.62
CA LEU A 285 10.38 -5.93 -17.32
C LEU A 285 11.55 -4.97 -17.11
N LYS A 286 12.59 -5.36 -16.38
CA LYS A 286 13.80 -4.55 -16.22
C LYS A 286 14.49 -4.26 -17.55
N LYS A 287 14.66 -5.27 -18.41
CA LYS A 287 15.21 -5.10 -19.77
C LYS A 287 14.38 -4.13 -20.63
N MET A 288 13.07 -4.04 -20.37
CA MET A 288 12.15 -3.11 -21.03
C MET A 288 12.15 -1.70 -20.42
N GLY A 289 12.99 -1.44 -19.42
CA GLY A 289 13.17 -0.16 -18.75
C GLY A 289 12.19 0.11 -17.60
N PHE A 290 11.50 -0.92 -17.09
CA PHE A 290 10.65 -0.76 -15.92
C PHE A 290 11.48 -0.66 -14.63
N THR A 291 11.08 0.26 -13.76
CA THR A 291 11.60 0.36 -12.39
C THR A 291 10.55 -0.18 -11.44
N PHE A 292 10.93 -1.15 -10.61
CA PHE A 292 10.06 -1.66 -9.56
C PHE A 292 9.99 -0.68 -8.39
N LYS A 293 8.77 -0.44 -7.90
CA LYS A 293 8.47 0.54 -6.86
C LYS A 293 7.50 -0.01 -5.84
N THR A 294 7.52 0.62 -4.67
CA THR A 294 6.46 0.43 -3.67
C THR A 294 5.26 1.33 -3.98
N ILE A 295 4.08 1.02 -3.45
CA ILE A 295 2.92 1.92 -3.47
C ILE A 295 3.24 3.27 -2.81
N ASN A 296 4.19 3.30 -1.87
CA ASN A 296 4.62 4.50 -1.16
C ASN A 296 5.52 5.41 -2.04
N ASP A 297 6.17 4.84 -3.05
CA ASP A 297 6.99 5.57 -4.02
C ASP A 297 6.16 6.19 -5.17
N LEU A 298 4.84 5.99 -5.16
CA LEU A 298 3.92 6.57 -6.15
C LEU A 298 3.50 8.02 -5.83
N ASN A 299 4.09 8.62 -4.78
CA ASN A 299 3.90 10.01 -4.38
C ASN A 299 2.46 10.39 -3.97
N PHE A 300 1.71 9.44 -3.40
CA PHE A 300 0.36 9.67 -2.88
C PHE A 300 0.38 10.22 -1.44
N VAL A 301 -0.67 10.95 -1.06
CA VAL A 301 -0.90 11.36 0.35
C VAL A 301 -1.51 10.19 1.10
N THR A 302 -0.73 9.50 1.92
CA THR A 302 -1.11 8.19 2.45
C THR A 302 -1.11 8.18 3.98
N PHE A 303 -2.19 7.68 4.58
CA PHE A 303 -2.28 7.39 6.00
C PHE A 303 -1.73 6.00 6.28
N TYR A 304 -0.77 5.89 7.19
CA TYR A 304 -0.23 4.62 7.67
C TYR A 304 -0.95 4.29 8.97
N PRO A 305 -1.92 3.36 8.96
CA PRO A 305 -2.80 3.20 10.10
C PRO A 305 -2.07 2.64 11.32
N SER A 306 -1.11 1.73 11.10
CA SER A 306 -0.28 1.13 12.16
C SER A 306 0.56 2.16 12.93
N GLU A 307 0.91 3.27 12.28
CA GLU A 307 1.72 4.32 12.89
C GLU A 307 0.94 5.63 13.15
N LYS A 308 -0.35 5.65 12.78
CA LYS A 308 -1.29 6.76 12.97
C LYS A 308 -0.79 8.11 12.44
N PHE A 309 -0.03 8.12 11.34
CA PHE A 309 0.46 9.34 10.68
C PHE A 309 0.23 9.35 9.17
N TYR A 310 0.41 10.54 8.57
CA TYR A 310 0.35 10.75 7.12
C TYR A 310 1.76 10.83 6.52
N THR A 311 1.92 10.33 5.30
CA THR A 311 3.14 10.47 4.51
C THR A 311 2.87 10.98 3.11
N VAL A 312 3.83 11.71 2.55
CA VAL A 312 3.94 12.01 1.12
C VAL A 312 5.41 11.82 0.72
N ASN A 313 5.73 10.99 -0.26
CA ASN A 313 7.11 10.82 -0.77
C ASN A 313 8.14 10.40 0.30
N ASN A 314 7.79 9.50 1.23
CA ASN A 314 8.62 9.16 2.40
C ASN A 314 8.90 10.35 3.35
N LEU A 315 8.10 11.41 3.27
CA LEU A 315 8.08 12.53 4.22
C LEU A 315 7.02 12.22 5.28
N TYR A 316 7.47 11.96 6.51
CA TYR A 316 6.59 11.77 7.66
C TYR A 316 6.16 13.14 8.20
N LEU A 317 4.85 13.37 8.31
CA LEU A 317 4.29 14.55 8.95
C LEU A 317 3.76 14.14 10.33
N VAL A 318 4.49 14.55 11.38
CA VAL A 318 4.03 14.39 12.77
C VAL A 318 3.62 15.74 13.30
N LEU A 319 2.34 15.89 13.67
CA LEU A 319 1.85 17.07 14.37
C LEU A 319 1.63 16.77 15.85
N LYS A 320 2.49 17.37 16.65
CA LYS A 320 2.10 18.14 17.83
C LYS A 320 3.04 19.35 17.98
N ASP A 321 3.23 20.09 16.87
CA ASP A 321 3.77 21.48 16.76
C ASP A 321 4.92 21.75 15.76
N LYS A 322 5.39 20.83 14.88
CA LYS A 322 6.44 21.16 13.89
C LYS A 322 6.32 20.42 12.54
N LEU A 323 6.64 21.11 11.44
CA LEU A 323 6.69 20.61 10.06
C LEU A 323 8.12 20.19 9.64
N VAL A 324 8.23 19.16 8.79
CA VAL A 324 9.49 18.68 8.17
C VAL A 324 9.35 18.70 6.64
N PHE A 325 10.40 19.07 5.89
CA PHE A 325 10.41 19.11 4.41
C PHE A 325 11.70 18.54 3.82
N LYS A 326 11.60 17.92 2.63
CA LYS A 326 12.74 17.58 1.76
C LYS A 326 12.47 17.94 0.29
N ASN A 327 13.34 18.80 -0.23
CA ASN A 327 13.62 19.09 -1.65
C ASN A 327 12.66 20.00 -2.45
N LYS A 328 13.17 20.58 -3.54
CA LYS A 328 12.75 21.84 -4.20
C LYS A 328 11.38 21.88 -4.92
N THR A 329 10.52 20.87 -4.80
CA THR A 329 9.25 20.81 -5.57
C THR A 329 8.10 20.35 -4.67
N VAL A 330 7.72 21.17 -3.67
CA VAL A 330 6.74 20.78 -2.61
C VAL A 330 5.39 21.51 -2.71
N TYR A 331 5.14 22.26 -3.79
CA TYR A 331 3.99 23.16 -3.84
C TYR A 331 2.64 22.47 -3.86
N LEU A 332 2.45 21.45 -4.71
CA LEU A 332 1.18 20.72 -4.77
C LEU A 332 0.91 19.89 -3.50
N PRO A 333 1.87 19.05 -3.02
CA PRO A 333 1.66 18.26 -1.82
C PRO A 333 1.30 19.09 -0.58
N LEU A 334 1.98 20.22 -0.38
CA LEU A 334 1.74 21.08 0.78
C LEU A 334 0.34 21.70 0.77
N VAL A 335 -0.14 22.12 -0.40
CA VAL A 335 -1.48 22.70 -0.56
C VAL A 335 -2.57 21.67 -0.26
N GLU A 336 -2.41 20.43 -0.71
CA GLU A 336 -3.32 19.32 -0.42
C GLU A 336 -3.32 18.98 1.08
N ILE A 337 -2.14 18.96 1.72
CA ILE A 337 -2.00 18.74 3.17
C ILE A 337 -2.71 19.84 3.96
N LEU A 338 -2.44 21.11 3.67
CA LEU A 338 -3.04 22.26 4.37
C LEU A 338 -4.56 22.24 4.23
N SER A 339 -5.06 21.89 3.04
CA SER A 339 -6.50 21.70 2.78
C SER A 339 -7.09 20.57 3.62
N SER A 340 -6.42 19.41 3.69
CA SER A 340 -6.87 18.26 4.49
C SER A 340 -6.92 18.52 6.00
N MET A 341 -6.15 19.50 6.46
CA MET A 341 -6.10 19.94 7.86
C MET A 341 -6.99 21.15 8.14
N ASN A 342 -7.74 21.62 7.15
CA ASN A 342 -8.55 22.84 7.20
C ASN A 342 -7.75 24.10 7.62
N ILE A 343 -6.46 24.13 7.30
CA ILE A 343 -5.57 25.26 7.56
C ILE A 343 -5.71 26.24 6.40
N LYS A 344 -5.98 27.51 6.70
CA LYS A 344 -6.03 28.56 5.68
C LYS A 344 -4.63 28.84 5.14
N TYR A 345 -4.52 28.91 3.82
CA TYR A 345 -3.27 29.21 3.13
C TYR A 345 -3.50 30.11 1.92
N THR A 346 -2.44 30.78 1.47
CA THR A 346 -2.41 31.56 0.24
C THR A 346 -1.24 31.10 -0.62
N VAL A 347 -1.48 30.91 -1.91
CA VAL A 347 -0.43 30.59 -2.88
C VAL A 347 -0.23 31.79 -3.79
N SER A 348 1.00 32.30 -3.88
CA SER A 348 1.35 33.40 -4.78
C SER A 348 2.81 33.31 -5.21
N ASN A 349 3.07 33.49 -6.52
CA ASN A 349 4.41 33.58 -7.11
C ASN A 349 5.38 32.48 -6.64
N GLY A 350 4.95 31.21 -6.66
CA GLY A 350 5.78 30.11 -6.17
C GLY A 350 6.10 30.27 -4.67
N SER A 351 5.15 30.76 -3.87
CA SER A 351 5.22 30.74 -2.42
C SER A 351 3.90 30.28 -1.83
N VAL A 352 3.96 29.45 -0.79
CA VAL A 352 2.79 29.07 0.01
C VAL A 352 2.95 29.73 1.36
N GLN A 353 1.92 30.46 1.80
CA GLN A 353 1.87 31.06 3.13
C GLN A 353 0.68 30.50 3.90
N PHE A 354 0.85 30.24 5.18
CA PHE A 354 -0.19 29.68 6.03
C PHE A 354 0.08 30.03 7.49
N GLU A 355 -0.94 29.98 8.33
CA GLU A 355 -0.81 30.28 9.76
C GLU A 355 -1.24 29.09 10.60
N VAL A 356 -0.44 28.72 11.59
CA VAL A 356 -0.74 27.67 12.55
C VAL A 356 -0.33 28.14 13.94
N ASN A 357 -1.24 28.07 14.90
CA ASN A 357 -1.00 28.43 16.30
C ASN A 357 -0.34 29.82 16.47
N GLY A 358 -0.81 30.82 15.71
CA GLY A 358 -0.31 32.20 15.76
C GLY A 358 1.04 32.44 15.07
N ASN A 359 1.61 31.41 14.43
CA ASN A 359 2.86 31.53 13.67
C ASN A 359 2.57 31.55 12.17
N LYS A 360 3.09 32.57 11.49
CA LYS A 360 3.01 32.72 10.04
C LYS A 360 4.14 31.98 9.37
N PHE A 361 3.82 31.05 8.50
CA PHE A 361 4.78 30.31 7.70
C PHE A 361 4.73 30.80 6.26
N LYS A 362 5.90 30.92 5.63
CA LYS A 362 6.01 31.14 4.18
C LYS A 362 7.08 30.23 3.62
N ILE A 363 6.74 29.47 2.58
CA ILE A 363 7.65 28.53 1.93
C ILE A 363 7.81 28.93 0.49
N THR A 364 9.06 29.10 0.04
CA THR A 364 9.41 29.47 -1.33
C THR A 364 10.74 28.85 -1.74
N ASN A 365 10.81 28.18 -2.89
CA ASN A 365 11.99 27.63 -3.58
C ASN A 365 13.21 27.35 -2.67
N GLY A 366 13.04 26.42 -1.72
CA GLY A 366 14.11 25.96 -0.82
C GLY A 366 14.39 26.85 0.41
N MET A 367 13.52 27.83 0.67
CA MET A 367 13.57 28.73 1.82
C MET A 367 12.28 28.62 2.63
N ILE A 368 12.42 28.58 3.95
CA ILE A 368 11.30 28.57 4.89
C ILE A 368 11.38 29.85 5.70
N PHE A 369 10.24 30.50 5.91
CA PHE A 369 10.10 31.66 6.75
C PHE A 369 9.11 31.34 7.87
N THR A 370 9.43 31.73 9.10
CA THR A 370 8.49 31.72 10.23
C THR A 370 8.46 33.11 10.85
N ASN A 371 7.29 33.75 10.92
CA ASN A 371 7.14 35.13 11.40
C ASN A 371 8.19 36.06 10.75
N ASP A 372 8.26 35.99 9.42
CA ASP A 372 9.17 36.76 8.56
C ASP A 372 10.69 36.49 8.74
N LYS A 373 11.06 35.60 9.67
CA LYS A 373 12.45 35.15 9.83
C LYS A 373 12.78 34.05 8.85
N LYS A 374 13.82 34.26 8.04
CA LYS A 374 14.30 33.31 7.03
C LYS A 374 15.13 32.18 7.66
N TYR A 375 14.87 30.97 7.22
CA TYR A 375 15.63 29.76 7.56
C TYR A 375 16.06 29.01 6.30
N THR A 376 17.27 28.48 6.36
CA THR A 376 17.94 27.73 5.29
C THR A 376 18.51 26.45 5.89
N SER A 377 18.96 25.52 5.02
CA SER A 377 19.63 24.28 5.45
C SER A 377 20.81 24.48 6.39
N ASN A 378 21.37 25.68 6.45
CA ASN A 378 22.58 25.99 7.20
C ASN A 378 22.29 26.70 8.53
N ASN A 379 21.06 27.17 8.77
CA ASN A 379 20.68 27.86 10.01
C ASN A 379 19.63 27.05 10.78
N LYS A 380 19.99 26.61 11.99
CA LYS A 380 19.10 25.89 12.90
C LYS A 380 17.92 26.79 13.28
N ILE A 381 16.69 26.30 13.07
CA ILE A 381 15.53 26.82 13.81
C ILE A 381 15.62 26.20 15.21
N PRO A 382 15.37 26.95 16.30
CA PRO A 382 15.28 26.36 17.63
C PRO A 382 14.30 25.16 17.64
N GLY A 383 14.86 23.97 17.79
CA GLY A 383 14.16 22.68 17.78
C GLY A 383 13.62 22.22 16.42
N ILE A 384 14.23 22.59 15.29
CA ILE A 384 14.12 21.85 14.02
C ILE A 384 15.54 21.58 13.52
N VAL A 385 15.83 20.35 13.11
CA VAL A 385 17.10 20.04 12.43
C VAL A 385 16.89 19.86 10.94
N MET A 386 17.72 20.57 10.19
CA MET A 386 17.85 20.39 8.76
C MET A 386 19.09 19.54 8.48
N LEU A 387 18.90 18.48 7.71
CA LEU A 387 19.92 17.46 7.46
C LEU A 387 20.32 17.44 6.00
N ALA A 388 21.63 17.49 5.73
CA ALA A 388 22.20 17.21 4.42
C ALA A 388 22.25 15.70 4.18
N LYS A 389 22.33 15.30 2.90
CA LYS A 389 22.46 13.89 2.50
C LYS A 389 23.79 13.32 3.04
N ASN A 390 23.75 12.18 3.75
CA ASN A 390 24.89 11.33 4.17
C ASN A 390 25.70 11.74 5.43
N GLN A 391 25.08 12.12 6.56
CA GLN A 391 25.80 12.27 7.84
C GLN A 391 25.22 11.39 8.97
N GLN A 392 26.09 10.83 9.81
CA GLN A 392 25.76 9.93 10.92
C GLN A 392 26.12 10.58 12.27
N ILE A 393 25.21 10.57 13.26
CA ILE A 393 25.41 11.23 14.58
C ILE A 393 24.81 10.36 15.72
N LEU A 394 25.47 10.37 16.90
CA LEU A 394 25.08 9.70 18.15
C LEU A 394 24.43 10.69 19.14
N ILE A 395 23.36 10.28 19.85
CA ILE A 395 22.59 11.14 20.77
C ILE A 395 22.29 10.39 22.08
N SER A 396 22.26 11.11 23.22
CA SER A 396 22.06 10.54 24.57
C SER A 396 20.59 10.27 24.92
N LYS A 397 20.35 9.30 25.82
CA LYS A 397 19.03 8.84 26.29
C LYS A 397 18.14 9.94 26.89
N GLU A 398 18.73 10.93 27.56
CA GLU A 398 18.00 12.02 28.23
C GLU A 398 17.42 13.04 27.24
N PHE A 399 17.95 13.07 26.02
CA PHE A 399 17.45 13.92 24.93
C PHE A 399 16.22 13.32 24.23
N ILE A 400 16.13 11.98 24.19
CA ILE A 400 15.04 11.21 23.56
C ILE A 400 13.71 11.35 24.32
N SER A 401 13.73 11.58 25.64
CA SER A 401 12.52 11.62 26.47
C SER A 401 11.63 12.86 26.25
N LYS A 402 12.04 13.81 25.41
CA LYS A 402 11.33 15.08 25.16
C LYS A 402 10.58 15.14 23.82
N PHE A 403 10.62 14.10 22.97
CA PHE A 403 9.93 14.01 21.67
C PHE A 403 9.38 12.59 21.41
N LEU A 404 8.32 12.45 20.60
CA LEU A 404 7.60 11.17 20.36
C LEU A 404 8.14 10.31 19.18
N ALA A 405 9.24 10.70 18.52
CA ALA A 405 10.01 10.01 17.46
C ALA A 405 9.50 10.05 15.98
N VAL A 406 10.45 10.03 15.02
CA VAL A 406 10.31 9.68 13.57
C VAL A 406 11.61 9.05 13.04
N ILE A 407 11.49 8.01 12.20
CA ILE A 407 12.55 7.22 11.56
C ILE A 407 12.29 7.19 10.04
N GLN A 408 13.34 7.29 9.20
CA GLN A 408 13.27 6.89 7.78
C GLN A 408 13.94 5.51 7.61
N VAL A 409 13.21 4.52 7.10
CA VAL A 409 13.78 3.23 6.64
C VAL A 409 13.53 3.12 5.13
N ASN A 410 14.59 3.25 4.35
CA ASN A 410 14.63 2.67 3.00
C ASN A 410 15.43 1.37 3.09
N PRO A 411 14.88 0.21 2.72
CA PRO A 411 15.55 -1.10 2.88
C PRO A 411 16.81 -1.25 2.02
N PHE A 412 17.00 -0.44 0.97
CA PHE A 412 18.15 -0.55 0.05
C PHE A 412 19.29 0.41 0.34
N ASN A 413 19.10 1.43 1.20
CA ASN A 413 20.14 2.45 1.41
C ASN A 413 20.56 2.71 2.88
N LYS A 414 20.01 2.00 3.87
CA LYS A 414 20.47 2.05 5.29
C LYS A 414 20.91 3.44 5.80
N VAL A 415 20.22 4.51 5.42
CA VAL A 415 20.53 5.86 5.91
C VAL A 415 19.64 6.14 7.10
N ILE A 416 20.20 6.03 8.30
CA ILE A 416 19.63 6.54 9.54
C ILE A 416 20.05 7.99 9.65
N ILE A 417 19.10 8.92 9.52
CA ILE A 417 19.33 10.31 9.90
C ILE A 417 18.46 10.63 11.11
N ILE A 418 19.10 10.73 12.27
CA ILE A 418 18.49 11.20 13.51
C ILE A 418 19.11 12.57 13.76
N LEU A 419 18.32 13.64 13.78
CA LEU A 419 18.73 14.85 14.49
C LEU A 419 17.53 15.67 14.99
N ASN A 420 17.68 16.12 16.25
CA ASN A 420 16.78 16.76 17.22
C ASN A 420 15.27 16.69 17.04
#